data_AF-A0A9P4GP28-F1
#
_entry.id   AF-A0A9P4GP28-F1
#
_cell.length_a   1.000
_cell.length_b   1.000
_cell.length_c   1.000
_cell.angle_alpha   90.00
_cell.angle_beta   90.00
_cell.angle_gamma   90.00
#
_symmetry.space_group_name_H-M   'P 1'
#
loop_
_entity.id
_entity.type
_entity.pdbx_description
1 polymer ?
#
loop_
_entity_poly.entity_id
_entity_poly.type
_entity_poly.pdbx_seq_one_letter_code
_entity_poly.pdbx_strand_id
1 'polypeptide(L)'
;MSSTPNRNVTRRSSHSAGSGAAPLRATANAYAPGAGQHLQSLHESSEQDSSRSQVQHGAIAAPIGQGHASGIEALLATGPVAVYMTAERERPNANPHKPAFLHGVVLDSNNPDQWTNVVLPYVAGLTFNVACPPDVHFAGVMFGSPSLPGLYTAVTKLELPGFHWFSGIANNRLHNPNLEMAKNLPNLRELTFRMHTAGITKSAFGSEREMIECEKLDPVRSKDRKCMPYADVAAKYDLGALFACRSLTHVRIEYIDSDMTANATKDQDPVNVLYDIRGWLGHGFAQQGQNVVVDLVRVA
;
A
#
# COMPACT_ATOMS: atom_id res chain seq x y z
N MET A 1 -16.96 12.59 72.58
CA MET A 1 -18.40 12.43 72.28
C MET A 1 -18.76 13.41 71.17
N SER A 2 -18.84 12.95 69.93
CA SER A 2 -19.47 13.71 68.83
C SER A 2 -19.86 12.74 67.72
N SER A 3 -21.09 12.95 67.26
CA SER A 3 -22.01 12.04 66.62
C SER A 3 -21.91 12.05 65.10
N THR A 4 -21.91 10.86 64.50
CA THR A 4 -22.21 10.61 63.09
C THR A 4 -23.72 10.66 62.86
N PRO A 5 -24.21 11.27 61.76
CA PRO A 5 -25.55 10.99 61.27
C PRO A 5 -25.51 10.06 60.06
N ASN A 6 -26.29 9.00 60.22
CA ASN A 6 -26.67 8.00 59.22
C ASN A 6 -27.87 8.54 58.42
N ARG A 7 -27.87 8.44 57.08
CA ARG A 7 -29.08 8.64 56.25
C ARG A 7 -29.15 7.60 55.15
N ASN A 8 -29.98 6.59 55.42
CA ASN A 8 -30.62 5.74 54.42
C ASN A 8 -31.75 6.52 53.76
N VAL A 9 -31.79 6.56 52.42
CA VAL A 9 -33.03 6.78 51.66
C VAL A 9 -33.08 5.81 50.50
N THR A 10 -34.05 4.92 50.59
CA THR A 10 -34.52 3.96 49.60
C THR A 10 -35.12 4.68 48.39
N ARG A 11 -34.76 4.28 47.17
CA ARG A 11 -35.61 4.53 45.99
C ARG A 11 -35.62 3.34 45.04
N ARG A 12 -36.78 2.69 44.97
CA ARG A 12 -37.17 1.73 43.93
C ARG A 12 -37.46 2.47 42.62
N SER A 13 -37.04 1.91 41.50
CA SER A 13 -37.78 1.96 40.25
C SER A 13 -37.42 0.74 39.39
N SER A 14 -38.37 -0.18 39.31
CA SER A 14 -38.51 -1.20 38.27
C SER A 14 -38.65 -0.55 36.89
N HIS A 15 -38.04 -1.08 35.84
CA HIS A 15 -38.57 -1.11 34.46
C HIS A 15 -37.93 -2.29 33.69
N SER A 16 -38.69 -2.75 32.71
CA SER A 16 -38.78 -4.11 32.16
C SER A 16 -37.73 -4.52 31.14
N ALA A 17 -37.58 -5.83 31.02
CA ALA A 17 -36.88 -6.55 29.98
C ALA A 17 -37.51 -6.40 28.58
N GLY A 18 -36.70 -6.64 27.56
CA GLY A 18 -37.14 -7.17 26.27
C GLY A 18 -36.86 -6.30 25.05
N SER A 19 -35.73 -6.51 24.39
CA SER A 19 -35.65 -6.34 22.93
C SER A 19 -34.54 -7.23 22.37
N GLY A 20 -34.94 -8.11 21.46
CA GLY A 20 -34.09 -9.12 20.84
C GLY A 20 -33.05 -8.51 19.91
N ALA A 21 -31.81 -8.98 20.04
CA ALA A 21 -30.75 -8.70 19.10
C ALA A 21 -30.99 -9.49 17.79
N ALA A 22 -31.34 -8.77 16.73
CA ALA A 22 -31.24 -9.27 15.36
C ALA A 22 -29.80 -9.03 14.85
N PRO A 23 -29.18 -9.98 14.14
CA PRO A 23 -27.85 -9.79 13.59
C PRO A 23 -27.89 -8.86 12.37
N LEU A 24 -27.15 -7.75 12.43
CA LEU A 24 -26.89 -6.88 11.29
C LEU A 24 -25.99 -7.62 10.28
N ARG A 25 -26.62 -8.10 9.20
CA ARG A 25 -25.94 -8.49 7.96
C ARG A 25 -25.25 -7.27 7.36
N ALA A 26 -23.91 -7.29 7.32
CA ALA A 26 -23.14 -6.36 6.50
C ALA A 26 -23.27 -6.79 5.02
N THR A 27 -24.09 -6.08 4.26
CA THR A 27 -24.11 -6.18 2.80
C THR A 27 -22.95 -5.39 2.23
N ALA A 28 -22.01 -6.08 1.59
CA ALA A 28 -20.98 -5.48 0.76
C ALA A 28 -21.66 -4.86 -0.48
N ASN A 29 -21.83 -3.53 -0.49
CA ASN A 29 -22.17 -2.82 -1.70
C ASN A 29 -20.88 -2.43 -2.43
N ALA A 30 -20.60 -3.16 -3.51
CA ALA A 30 -19.68 -2.76 -4.55
C ALA A 30 -20.20 -1.46 -5.20
N TYR A 31 -19.38 -0.42 -5.24
CA TYR A 31 -19.70 0.81 -5.94
C TYR A 31 -18.90 0.90 -7.23
N ALA A 32 -19.61 0.93 -8.35
CA ALA A 32 -19.09 1.23 -9.67
C ALA A 32 -19.02 2.76 -9.87
N PRO A 33 -17.95 3.33 -10.46
CA PRO A 33 -17.92 4.75 -10.77
C PRO A 33 -18.53 4.99 -12.15
N GLY A 34 -19.57 5.82 -12.22
CA GLY A 34 -20.17 6.24 -13.48
C GLY A 34 -20.90 7.57 -13.40
N ALA A 35 -20.38 8.54 -14.19
CA ALA A 35 -21.04 9.68 -14.80
C ALA A 35 -21.48 10.89 -13.94
N GLY A 36 -20.93 12.07 -14.29
CA GLY A 36 -21.51 13.35 -13.88
C GLY A 36 -20.67 14.61 -14.13
N GLN A 37 -20.47 14.97 -15.41
CA GLN A 37 -20.43 16.33 -16.01
C GLN A 37 -19.48 17.41 -15.43
N HIS A 38 -18.46 17.85 -16.20
CA HIS A 38 -18.48 18.91 -17.24
C HIS A 38 -18.50 20.34 -16.66
N LEU A 39 -17.34 21.02 -16.72
CA LEU A 39 -17.20 22.42 -17.17
C LEU A 39 -15.73 22.78 -17.46
N GLN A 40 -15.51 23.12 -18.75
CA GLN A 40 -14.58 24.11 -19.32
C GLN A 40 -13.06 24.04 -19.08
N SER A 41 -12.38 23.53 -20.11
CA SER A 41 -11.55 24.31 -21.04
C SER A 41 -10.59 25.36 -20.43
N LEU A 42 -9.36 24.94 -20.14
CA LEU A 42 -8.18 25.74 -20.43
C LEU A 42 -7.21 24.90 -21.28
N HIS A 43 -6.98 25.43 -22.47
CA HIS A 43 -6.07 24.94 -23.48
C HIS A 43 -4.68 25.45 -23.07
N GLU A 44 -3.81 24.56 -22.59
CA GLU A 44 -2.40 24.88 -22.38
C GLU A 44 -1.56 23.79 -23.05
N SER A 45 -1.08 24.15 -24.24
CA SER A 45 -0.22 23.37 -25.09
C SER A 45 1.10 23.08 -24.37
N SER A 46 1.30 21.82 -23.99
CA SER A 46 2.62 21.27 -23.70
C SER A 46 2.72 19.91 -24.38
N GLU A 47 3.12 19.95 -25.64
CA GLU A 47 3.72 18.80 -26.31
C GLU A 47 5.05 18.51 -25.60
N GLN A 48 5.02 17.62 -24.62
CA GLN A 48 6.22 16.91 -24.17
C GLN A 48 6.01 15.42 -24.39
N ASP A 49 6.66 15.00 -25.47
CA ASP A 49 6.96 13.66 -25.94
C ASP A 49 7.31 12.71 -24.78
N SER A 50 6.28 12.06 -24.22
CA SER A 50 6.43 10.92 -23.32
C SER A 50 6.52 9.66 -24.16
N SER A 51 7.65 9.50 -24.84
CA SER A 51 8.15 8.22 -25.34
C SER A 51 8.44 7.31 -24.14
N ARG A 52 7.38 6.79 -23.53
CA ARG A 52 7.45 5.79 -22.47
C ARG A 52 7.90 4.49 -23.15
N SER A 53 9.19 4.17 -23.05
CA SER A 53 9.72 2.87 -23.44
C SER A 53 8.94 1.79 -22.70
N GLN A 54 7.96 1.23 -23.39
CA GLN A 54 7.30 -0.02 -23.03
C GLN A 54 8.40 -1.08 -23.13
N VAL A 55 9.07 -1.36 -22.01
CA VAL A 55 9.97 -2.51 -21.93
C VAL A 55 9.06 -3.73 -22.12
N GLN A 56 9.03 -4.19 -23.36
CA GLN A 56 8.32 -5.38 -23.79
C GLN A 56 9.04 -6.55 -23.12
N HIS A 57 8.65 -6.87 -21.90
CA HIS A 57 9.07 -8.10 -21.25
C HIS A 57 8.47 -9.24 -22.08
N GLY A 58 9.30 -9.81 -22.96
CA GLY A 58 8.94 -10.93 -23.79
C GLY A 58 8.39 -12.05 -22.91
N ALA A 59 7.13 -12.38 -23.10
CA ALA A 59 6.54 -13.58 -22.53
C ALA A 59 7.24 -14.77 -23.18
N ILE A 60 8.18 -15.38 -22.45
CA ILE A 60 8.78 -16.66 -22.85
C ILE A 60 7.66 -17.71 -22.68
N ALA A 61 7.06 -18.11 -23.80
CA ALA A 61 6.14 -19.23 -23.82
C ALA A 61 6.96 -20.51 -23.57
N ALA A 62 6.79 -21.11 -22.38
CA ALA A 62 7.42 -22.37 -22.04
C ALA A 62 6.80 -23.53 -22.85
N PRO A 63 7.59 -24.55 -23.24
CA PRO A 63 7.11 -25.70 -23.99
C PRO A 63 6.17 -26.57 -23.15
N ILE A 64 5.07 -27.01 -23.76
CA ILE A 64 4.05 -27.88 -23.15
C ILE A 64 4.57 -29.33 -23.21
N GLY A 65 5.34 -29.76 -22.20
CA GLY A 65 5.79 -31.14 -22.01
C GLY A 65 4.98 -31.85 -20.92
N GLN A 66 4.45 -33.05 -21.21
CA GLN A 66 3.58 -33.86 -20.32
C GLN A 66 4.30 -34.57 -19.16
N GLY A 67 5.28 -33.93 -18.51
CA GLY A 67 5.90 -34.44 -17.28
C GLY A 67 5.47 -33.61 -16.07
N HIS A 68 4.82 -34.20 -15.07
CA HIS A 68 4.50 -33.48 -13.82
C HIS A 68 5.75 -32.95 -13.10
N ALA A 69 6.91 -33.62 -13.30
CA ALA A 69 8.21 -33.14 -12.82
C ALA A 69 8.79 -31.98 -13.67
N SER A 70 8.45 -31.87 -14.96
CA SER A 70 9.09 -30.91 -15.86
C SER A 70 8.62 -29.47 -15.65
N GLY A 71 7.41 -29.25 -15.12
CA GLY A 71 6.86 -27.90 -14.92
C GLY A 71 7.58 -27.11 -13.82
N ILE A 72 7.86 -27.75 -12.68
CA ILE A 72 8.54 -27.10 -11.55
C ILE A 72 10.02 -26.91 -11.86
N GLU A 73 10.69 -27.87 -12.48
CA GLU A 73 12.09 -27.72 -12.90
C GLU A 73 12.25 -26.56 -13.90
N ALA A 74 11.33 -26.42 -14.87
CA ALA A 74 11.34 -25.30 -15.81
C ALA A 74 11.09 -23.95 -15.12
N LEU A 75 10.16 -23.92 -14.14
CA LEU A 75 9.90 -22.73 -13.34
C LEU A 75 11.13 -22.31 -12.53
N LEU A 76 11.82 -23.25 -11.89
CA LEU A 76 13.03 -22.95 -11.13
C LEU A 76 14.18 -22.48 -12.02
N ALA A 77 14.30 -23.02 -13.24
CA ALA A 77 15.38 -22.69 -14.15
C ALA A 77 15.21 -21.33 -14.86
N THR A 78 13.97 -20.95 -15.17
CA THR A 78 13.68 -19.79 -16.04
C THR A 78 12.62 -18.83 -15.51
N GLY A 79 12.16 -19.06 -14.28
CA GLY A 79 11.10 -18.28 -13.66
C GLY A 79 11.43 -16.80 -13.52
N PRO A 80 10.41 -15.93 -13.44
CA PRO A 80 10.63 -14.51 -13.20
C PRO A 80 11.33 -14.28 -11.87
N VAL A 81 12.08 -13.18 -11.76
CA VAL A 81 12.59 -12.68 -10.47
C VAL A 81 11.59 -11.71 -9.82
N ALA A 82 10.75 -11.07 -10.63
CA ALA A 82 9.73 -10.12 -10.19
C ALA A 82 8.35 -10.49 -10.74
N VAL A 83 7.33 -10.41 -9.88
CA VAL A 83 5.93 -10.65 -10.22
C VAL A 83 5.16 -9.34 -10.15
N TYR A 84 4.72 -8.84 -11.29
CA TYR A 84 3.94 -7.61 -11.40
C TYR A 84 2.46 -7.92 -11.28
N MET A 85 1.81 -7.45 -10.20
CA MET A 85 0.39 -7.71 -9.95
C MET A 85 -0.52 -7.08 -11.01
N THR A 86 -0.12 -5.95 -11.60
CA THR A 86 -0.84 -5.38 -12.74
C THR A 86 -0.90 -6.37 -13.91
N ALA A 87 0.22 -7.01 -14.25
CA ALA A 87 0.28 -7.99 -15.33
C ALA A 87 -0.52 -9.25 -14.98
N GLU A 88 -0.42 -9.76 -13.75
CA GLU A 88 -1.23 -10.90 -13.30
C GLU A 88 -2.74 -10.61 -13.39
N ARG A 89 -3.16 -9.42 -12.96
CA ARG A 89 -4.56 -8.99 -12.94
C ARG A 89 -5.13 -8.73 -14.34
N GLU A 90 -4.35 -8.16 -15.26
CA GLU A 90 -4.84 -7.72 -16.57
C GLU A 90 -4.80 -8.82 -17.65
N ARG A 91 -4.24 -9.98 -17.34
CA ARG A 91 -4.21 -11.11 -18.26
C ARG A 91 -5.63 -11.61 -18.60
N PRO A 92 -5.86 -12.06 -19.85
CA PRO A 92 -7.07 -12.79 -20.18
C PRO A 92 -7.26 -13.99 -19.25
N ASN A 93 -8.45 -14.10 -18.66
CA ASN A 93 -8.78 -15.13 -17.67
C ASN A 93 -7.93 -15.06 -16.38
N ALA A 94 -7.49 -13.86 -15.99
CA ALA A 94 -6.81 -13.65 -14.72
C ALA A 94 -7.59 -14.27 -13.55
N ASN A 95 -6.91 -15.10 -12.76
CA ASN A 95 -7.49 -15.78 -11.62
C ASN A 95 -6.51 -15.74 -10.44
N PRO A 96 -6.83 -15.02 -9.35
CA PRO A 96 -5.93 -14.92 -8.20
C PRO A 96 -5.71 -16.27 -7.49
N HIS A 97 -6.56 -17.27 -7.74
CA HIS A 97 -6.40 -18.63 -7.21
C HIS A 97 -5.48 -19.52 -8.07
N LYS A 98 -5.11 -19.07 -9.28
CA LYS A 98 -4.23 -19.77 -10.23
C LYS A 98 -3.35 -18.74 -10.96
N PRO A 99 -2.46 -18.04 -10.24
CA PRO A 99 -1.66 -16.98 -10.82
C PRO A 99 -0.72 -17.53 -11.89
N ALA A 100 -0.46 -16.72 -12.91
CA ALA A 100 0.27 -17.14 -14.08
C ALA A 100 1.76 -17.33 -13.84
N PHE A 101 2.37 -16.63 -12.86
CA PHE A 101 3.75 -16.91 -12.47
C PHE A 101 3.95 -18.32 -11.86
N LEU A 102 2.87 -19.01 -11.48
CA LEU A 102 2.87 -20.42 -11.07
C LEU A 102 2.24 -21.33 -12.15
N HIS A 103 2.19 -20.87 -13.40
CA HIS A 103 1.61 -21.68 -14.48
C HIS A 103 2.34 -23.02 -14.62
N GLY A 104 1.59 -24.11 -14.74
CA GLY A 104 2.12 -25.47 -14.79
C GLY A 104 2.43 -26.08 -13.42
N VAL A 105 2.39 -25.30 -12.32
CA VAL A 105 2.46 -25.84 -10.96
C VAL A 105 1.07 -26.32 -10.54
N VAL A 106 0.94 -27.61 -10.29
CA VAL A 106 -0.28 -28.21 -9.75
C VAL A 106 0.00 -28.65 -8.33
N LEU A 107 -0.82 -28.20 -7.39
CA LEU A 107 -0.78 -28.69 -6.02
C LEU A 107 -1.23 -30.16 -6.02
N ASP A 108 -0.29 -31.08 -5.92
CA ASP A 108 -0.58 -32.50 -5.78
C ASP A 108 -0.86 -32.83 -4.31
N SER A 109 -2.11 -33.21 -4.01
CA SER A 109 -2.51 -33.62 -2.66
C SER A 109 -1.74 -34.85 -2.16
N ASN A 110 -1.19 -35.66 -3.07
CA ASN A 110 -0.38 -36.83 -2.73
C ASN A 110 1.08 -36.47 -2.44
N ASN A 111 1.51 -35.26 -2.79
CA ASN A 111 2.88 -34.78 -2.57
C ASN A 111 2.90 -33.33 -2.04
N PRO A 112 2.38 -33.09 -0.82
CA PRO A 112 2.39 -31.76 -0.20
C PRO A 112 3.81 -31.25 0.08
N ASP A 113 4.79 -32.15 0.15
CA ASP A 113 6.20 -31.83 0.36
C ASP A 113 6.79 -31.06 -0.82
N GLN A 114 6.36 -31.34 -2.05
CA GLN A 114 6.82 -30.59 -3.22
C GLN A 114 6.41 -29.12 -3.13
N TRP A 115 5.19 -28.84 -2.70
CA TRP A 115 4.73 -27.46 -2.50
C TRP A 115 5.56 -26.75 -1.42
N THR A 116 5.72 -27.40 -0.28
CA THR A 116 6.37 -26.82 0.91
C THR A 116 7.89 -26.66 0.73
N ASN A 117 8.56 -27.63 0.13
CA ASN A 117 10.01 -27.69 0.05
C ASN A 117 10.59 -27.18 -1.28
N VAL A 118 9.75 -26.97 -2.30
CA VAL A 118 10.21 -26.51 -3.62
C VAL A 118 9.51 -25.22 -4.05
N VAL A 119 8.18 -25.21 -4.09
CA VAL A 119 7.43 -24.06 -4.63
C VAL A 119 7.48 -22.87 -3.69
N LEU A 120 7.21 -23.03 -2.38
CA LEU A 120 7.25 -21.91 -1.44
C LEU A 120 8.66 -21.28 -1.32
N PRO A 121 9.76 -22.05 -1.25
CA PRO A 121 11.11 -21.48 -1.30
C PRO A 121 11.41 -20.71 -2.58
N TYR A 122 10.92 -21.17 -3.74
CA TYR A 122 11.01 -20.42 -4.98
C TYR A 122 10.27 -19.09 -4.90
N VAL A 123 9.01 -19.10 -4.40
CA VAL A 123 8.23 -17.88 -4.21
C VAL A 123 8.92 -16.90 -3.27
N ALA A 124 9.61 -17.39 -2.24
CA ALA A 124 10.38 -16.57 -1.31
C ALA A 124 11.61 -15.88 -1.93
N GLY A 125 12.02 -16.27 -3.13
CA GLY A 125 13.02 -15.57 -3.93
C GLY A 125 12.46 -14.45 -4.80
N LEU A 126 11.13 -14.33 -4.93
CA LEU A 126 10.48 -13.39 -5.84
C LEU A 126 10.24 -12.02 -5.20
N THR A 127 10.29 -10.97 -6.02
CA THR A 127 9.83 -9.62 -5.66
C THR A 127 8.43 -9.38 -6.18
N PHE A 128 7.49 -9.06 -5.29
CA PHE A 128 6.12 -8.75 -5.68
C PHE A 128 5.94 -7.24 -5.87
N ASN A 129 5.52 -6.82 -7.06
CA ASN A 129 5.31 -5.41 -7.38
C ASN A 129 3.81 -5.09 -7.44
N VAL A 130 3.37 -4.20 -6.55
CA VAL A 130 1.96 -3.80 -6.35
C VAL A 130 1.86 -2.29 -6.60
N ALA A 131 1.42 -1.91 -7.78
CA ALA A 131 1.50 -0.52 -8.23
C ALA A 131 0.26 0.30 -7.90
N CYS A 132 -0.91 -0.31 -7.72
CA CYS A 132 -2.17 0.43 -7.57
C CYS A 132 -3.20 -0.28 -6.67
N PRO A 133 -4.28 0.40 -6.24
CA PRO A 133 -5.28 -0.22 -5.37
C PRO A 133 -5.97 -1.49 -5.94
N PRO A 134 -6.29 -1.57 -7.25
CA PRO A 134 -6.75 -2.83 -7.86
C PRO A 134 -5.76 -3.99 -7.68
N ASP A 135 -4.46 -3.71 -7.74
CA ASP A 135 -3.42 -4.73 -7.54
C ASP A 135 -3.36 -5.18 -6.09
N VAL A 136 -3.54 -4.28 -5.11
CA VAL A 136 -3.65 -4.64 -3.69
C VAL A 136 -4.82 -5.61 -3.46
N HIS A 137 -5.97 -5.34 -4.08
CA HIS A 137 -7.13 -6.24 -3.96
C HIS A 137 -6.83 -7.61 -4.57
N PHE A 138 -6.28 -7.65 -5.79
CA PHE A 138 -5.95 -8.91 -6.47
C PHE A 138 -4.91 -9.72 -5.68
N ALA A 139 -3.84 -9.07 -5.22
CA ALA A 139 -2.80 -9.68 -4.41
C ALA A 139 -3.34 -10.20 -3.08
N GLY A 140 -4.21 -9.44 -2.41
CA GLY A 140 -4.86 -9.88 -1.17
C GLY A 140 -5.68 -11.17 -1.33
N VAL A 141 -6.46 -11.28 -2.40
CA VAL A 141 -7.21 -12.52 -2.71
C VAL A 141 -6.26 -13.67 -3.04
N MET A 142 -5.19 -13.40 -3.78
CA MET A 142 -4.19 -14.40 -4.15
C MET A 142 -3.43 -14.95 -2.93
N PHE A 143 -2.92 -14.07 -2.07
CA PHE A 143 -2.18 -14.44 -0.87
C PHE A 143 -3.05 -15.18 0.16
N GLY A 144 -4.34 -14.83 0.24
CA GLY A 144 -5.33 -15.52 1.07
C GLY A 144 -5.96 -16.76 0.44
N SER A 145 -5.54 -17.16 -0.77
CA SER A 145 -6.19 -18.23 -1.52
C SER A 145 -6.01 -19.60 -0.86
N PRO A 146 -7.10 -20.36 -0.59
CA PRO A 146 -6.99 -21.74 -0.12
C PRO A 146 -6.33 -22.69 -1.13
N SER A 147 -6.36 -22.36 -2.43
CA SER A 147 -5.69 -23.14 -3.47
C SER A 147 -4.17 -22.95 -3.51
N LEU A 148 -3.64 -21.98 -2.76
CA LEU A 148 -2.23 -21.63 -2.68
C LEU A 148 -1.80 -21.61 -1.20
N PRO A 149 -1.88 -22.76 -0.50
CA PRO A 149 -1.73 -22.80 0.95
C PRO A 149 -0.36 -22.26 1.39
N GLY A 150 -0.36 -21.34 2.35
CA GLY A 150 0.88 -20.76 2.87
C GLY A 150 1.57 -19.76 1.94
N LEU A 151 0.99 -19.39 0.79
CA LEU A 151 1.59 -18.44 -0.15
C LEU A 151 1.96 -17.10 0.53
N TYR A 152 1.06 -16.54 1.34
CA TYR A 152 1.31 -15.29 2.08
C TYR A 152 2.54 -15.37 3.01
N THR A 153 2.88 -16.56 3.52
CA THR A 153 4.08 -16.76 4.33
C THR A 153 5.36 -16.85 3.51
N ALA A 154 5.26 -17.14 2.21
CA ALA A 154 6.41 -17.17 1.32
C ALA A 154 6.77 -15.79 0.76
N VAL A 155 5.91 -14.78 0.88
CA VAL A 155 6.22 -13.43 0.37
C VAL A 155 7.22 -12.73 1.30
N THR A 156 8.45 -12.56 0.81
CA THR A 156 9.56 -11.93 1.57
C THR A 156 9.93 -10.54 1.06
N LYS A 157 9.61 -10.20 -0.19
CA LYS A 157 9.95 -8.92 -0.84
C LYS A 157 8.73 -8.29 -1.49
N LEU A 158 8.47 -7.02 -1.17
CA LEU A 158 7.33 -6.27 -1.71
C LEU A 158 7.78 -4.88 -2.19
N GLU A 159 7.33 -4.48 -3.37
CA GLU A 159 7.54 -3.15 -3.94
C GLU A 159 6.21 -2.44 -4.20
N LEU A 160 6.12 -1.19 -3.78
CA LEU A 160 4.94 -0.32 -3.87
C LEU A 160 5.27 0.94 -4.69
N PRO A 161 5.52 0.84 -6.01
CA PRO A 161 5.97 1.98 -6.82
C PRO A 161 4.90 3.07 -7.00
N GLY A 162 3.61 2.74 -6.88
CA GLY A 162 2.51 3.71 -6.90
C GLY A 162 2.02 4.13 -5.51
N PHE A 163 2.79 3.89 -4.46
CA PHE A 163 2.43 4.29 -3.09
C PHE A 163 2.07 5.78 -2.97
N HIS A 164 2.81 6.65 -3.67
CA HIS A 164 2.55 8.09 -3.72
C HIS A 164 1.20 8.51 -4.32
N TRP A 165 0.51 7.65 -5.09
CA TRP A 165 -0.84 7.92 -5.58
C TRP A 165 -1.92 7.76 -4.51
N PHE A 166 -1.57 7.20 -3.36
CA PHE A 166 -2.45 7.16 -2.21
C PHE A 166 -2.68 8.58 -1.69
N SER A 167 -3.93 9.04 -1.71
CA SER A 167 -4.33 10.38 -1.26
C SER A 167 -4.14 10.60 0.25
N GLY A 168 -3.95 9.53 1.02
CA GLY A 168 -3.86 9.53 2.46
C GLY A 168 -5.05 8.88 3.16
N ILE A 169 -4.93 8.71 4.46
CA ILE A 169 -6.01 8.45 5.41
C ILE A 169 -6.93 9.67 5.42
N ALA A 170 -8.24 9.42 5.33
CA ALA A 170 -9.29 10.43 5.35
C ALA A 170 -10.46 9.91 6.19
N ASN A 171 -11.51 10.72 6.35
CA ASN A 171 -12.65 10.39 7.22
C ASN A 171 -13.32 9.03 6.94
N ASN A 172 -13.16 8.49 5.73
CA ASN A 172 -13.72 7.21 5.30
C ASN A 172 -12.70 6.06 5.21
N ARG A 173 -11.43 6.29 5.58
CA ARG A 173 -10.35 5.31 5.45
C ARG A 173 -9.38 5.44 6.62
N LEU A 174 -9.44 4.48 7.54
CA LEU A 174 -8.60 4.45 8.74
C LEU A 174 -7.18 3.95 8.49
N HIS A 175 -6.95 3.23 7.39
CA HIS A 175 -5.67 2.55 7.11
C HIS A 175 -5.24 2.72 5.67
N ASN A 176 -3.92 2.71 5.44
CA ASN A 176 -3.37 2.61 4.09
C ASN A 176 -3.46 1.15 3.61
N PRO A 177 -4.24 0.85 2.55
CA PRO A 177 -4.46 -0.54 2.12
C PRO A 177 -3.17 -1.24 1.68
N ASN A 178 -2.17 -0.51 1.18
CA ASN A 178 -0.88 -1.10 0.81
C ASN A 178 -0.13 -1.61 2.05
N LEU A 179 -0.13 -0.81 3.13
CA LEU A 179 0.55 -1.17 4.37
C LEU A 179 -0.26 -2.19 5.18
N GLU A 180 -1.59 -2.14 5.09
CA GLU A 180 -2.46 -3.15 5.68
C GLU A 180 -2.21 -4.53 5.07
N MET A 181 -2.06 -4.60 3.74
CA MET A 181 -1.64 -5.83 3.06
C MET A 181 -0.23 -6.26 3.51
N ALA A 182 0.75 -5.35 3.55
CA ALA A 182 2.11 -5.64 3.98
C ALA A 182 2.18 -6.22 5.41
N LYS A 183 1.38 -5.67 6.34
CA LYS A 183 1.26 -6.15 7.72
C LYS A 183 0.79 -7.61 7.81
N ASN A 184 -0.01 -8.05 6.85
CA ASN A 184 -0.54 -9.42 6.79
C ASN A 184 0.44 -10.42 6.16
N LEU A 185 1.66 -9.99 5.81
CA LEU A 185 2.73 -10.85 5.29
C LEU A 185 3.76 -11.12 6.41
N PRO A 186 3.65 -12.25 7.13
CA PRO A 186 4.40 -12.47 8.38
C PRO A 186 5.91 -12.59 8.17
N ASN A 187 6.36 -12.98 6.97
CA ASN A 187 7.76 -13.17 6.61
C ASN A 187 8.29 -12.08 5.67
N LEU A 188 7.59 -10.94 5.55
CA LEU A 188 8.06 -9.81 4.77
C LEU A 188 9.35 -9.24 5.38
N ARG A 189 10.44 -9.29 4.61
CA ARG A 189 11.79 -8.86 5.02
C ARG A 189 12.22 -7.57 4.36
N GLU A 190 11.86 -7.38 3.09
CA GLU A 190 12.25 -6.22 2.29
C GLU A 190 10.99 -5.51 1.78
N LEU A 191 10.89 -4.22 2.08
CA LEU A 191 9.81 -3.37 1.58
C LEU A 191 10.38 -2.13 0.90
N THR A 192 10.01 -1.94 -0.36
CA THR A 192 10.28 -0.70 -1.09
C THR A 192 8.97 0.04 -1.32
N PHE A 193 8.91 1.33 -1.03
CA PHE A 193 7.76 2.17 -1.40
C PHE A 193 8.21 3.53 -1.91
N ARG A 194 7.43 4.08 -2.85
CA ARG A 194 7.76 5.34 -3.52
C ARG A 194 6.91 6.49 -3.02
N MET A 195 7.57 7.57 -2.62
CA MET A 195 6.98 8.85 -2.27
C MET A 195 7.22 9.88 -3.37
N HIS A 196 6.47 10.99 -3.32
CA HIS A 196 6.62 12.11 -4.23
C HIS A 196 6.63 13.40 -3.41
N THR A 197 7.51 14.36 -3.70
CA THR A 197 7.63 15.57 -2.88
C THR A 197 6.34 16.41 -2.83
N ALA A 198 5.53 16.39 -3.90
CA ALA A 198 4.17 16.98 -3.86
C ALA A 198 3.24 16.35 -2.81
N GLY A 199 3.39 15.06 -2.50
CA GLY A 199 2.56 14.33 -1.55
C GLY A 199 2.84 14.68 -0.08
N ILE A 200 4.00 15.27 0.20
CA ILE A 200 4.48 15.66 1.54
C ILE A 200 4.39 17.17 1.79
N THR A 201 3.73 17.89 0.89
CA THR A 201 3.46 19.32 1.01
C THR A 201 1.96 19.57 1.04
N LYS A 202 1.56 20.72 1.60
CA LYS A 202 0.17 21.20 1.62
C LYS A 202 0.10 22.65 1.15
N SER A 203 -1.09 23.13 0.85
CA SER A 203 -1.31 24.55 0.52
C SER A 203 -0.71 25.44 1.60
N ALA A 204 -0.05 26.54 1.19
CA ALA A 204 0.42 27.54 2.15
C ALA A 204 -0.76 28.17 2.90
N PHE A 205 -1.92 28.30 2.23
CA PHE A 205 -3.17 28.85 2.74
C PHE A 205 -3.86 27.89 3.70
N GLY A 206 -4.53 28.43 4.72
CA GLY A 206 -5.19 27.65 5.78
C GLY A 206 -6.54 27.07 5.35
N SER A 207 -7.18 27.69 4.36
CA SER A 207 -8.46 27.24 3.81
C SER A 207 -8.51 27.32 2.28
N GLU A 208 -9.40 26.54 1.69
CA GLU A 208 -9.71 26.60 0.25
C GLU A 208 -10.22 27.99 -0.16
N ARG A 209 -11.00 28.64 0.71
CA ARG A 209 -11.50 30.00 0.47
C ARG A 209 -10.37 31.01 0.33
N GLU A 210 -9.39 30.98 1.24
CA GLU A 210 -8.21 31.85 1.18
C GLU A 210 -7.39 31.60 -0.10
N MET A 211 -7.27 30.34 -0.51
CA MET A 211 -6.59 29.97 -1.75
C MET A 211 -7.31 30.54 -2.98
N ILE A 212 -8.64 30.41 -3.07
CA ILE A 212 -9.46 30.94 -4.17
C ILE A 212 -9.41 32.48 -4.19
N GLU A 213 -9.48 33.12 -3.03
CA GLU A 213 -9.37 34.58 -2.93
C GLU A 213 -7.98 35.05 -3.37
N CYS A 214 -6.91 34.32 -2.99
CA CYS A 214 -5.56 34.59 -3.47
C CYS A 214 -5.44 34.37 -4.98
N GLU A 215 -5.99 33.28 -5.53
CA GLU A 215 -5.90 32.97 -6.96
C GLU A 215 -6.50 34.06 -7.85
N LYS A 216 -7.56 34.73 -7.39
CA LYS A 216 -8.16 35.87 -8.10
C LYS A 216 -7.25 37.10 -8.15
N LEU A 217 -6.41 37.29 -7.14
CA LEU A 217 -5.54 38.47 -7.00
C LEU A 217 -4.12 38.21 -7.51
N ASP A 218 -3.61 37.01 -7.26
CA ASP A 218 -2.26 36.56 -7.58
C ASP A 218 -2.26 35.03 -7.83
N PRO A 219 -2.46 34.60 -9.09
CA PRO A 219 -2.43 33.19 -9.49
C PRO A 219 -1.07 32.50 -9.30
N VAL A 220 0.01 33.26 -9.14
CA VAL A 220 1.36 32.68 -8.93
C VAL A 220 1.49 32.31 -7.47
N ARG A 221 1.15 33.23 -6.57
CA ARG A 221 1.19 33.01 -5.12
C ARG A 221 0.17 31.99 -4.65
N SER A 222 -0.98 31.84 -5.32
CA SER A 222 -1.98 30.81 -4.95
C SER A 222 -1.44 29.38 -5.05
N LYS A 223 -0.35 29.18 -5.80
CA LYS A 223 0.35 27.89 -5.95
C LYS A 223 1.38 27.64 -4.84
N ASP A 224 1.63 28.60 -3.95
CA ASP A 224 2.59 28.45 -2.86
C ASP A 224 2.20 27.27 -1.94
N ARG A 225 3.21 26.48 -1.57
CA ARG A 225 3.08 25.28 -0.74
C ARG A 225 3.99 25.39 0.47
N LYS A 226 3.63 24.67 1.52
CA LYS A 226 4.48 24.46 2.69
C LYS A 226 4.73 22.98 2.90
N CYS A 227 5.91 22.64 3.42
CA CYS A 227 6.20 21.26 3.79
C CYS A 227 5.35 20.86 4.99
N MET A 228 4.87 19.61 4.98
CA MET A 228 4.24 19.03 6.15
C MET A 228 5.33 18.56 7.13
N PRO A 229 5.13 18.69 8.44
CA PRO A 229 5.94 18.00 9.42
C PRO A 229 5.97 16.49 9.16
N TYR A 230 7.07 15.81 9.44
CA TYR A 230 7.16 14.36 9.21
C TYR A 230 6.05 13.57 9.93
N ALA A 231 5.62 14.04 11.10
CA ALA A 231 4.53 13.43 11.87
C ALA A 231 3.18 13.48 11.12
N ASP A 232 2.87 14.62 10.49
CA ASP A 232 1.68 14.77 9.64
C ASP A 232 1.76 13.83 8.44
N VAL A 233 2.94 13.68 7.82
CA VAL A 233 3.15 12.76 6.70
C VAL A 233 2.99 11.30 7.14
N ALA A 234 3.59 10.93 8.27
CA ALA A 234 3.48 9.60 8.83
C ALA A 234 2.02 9.22 9.14
N ALA A 235 1.26 10.16 9.72
CA ALA A 235 -0.17 9.97 9.96
C ALA A 235 -0.98 9.89 8.65
N LYS A 236 -0.72 10.79 7.69
CA LYS A 236 -1.40 10.82 6.39
C LYS A 236 -1.24 9.49 5.64
N TYR A 237 -0.05 8.92 5.62
CA TYR A 237 0.26 7.70 4.86
C TYR A 237 0.18 6.40 5.67
N ASP A 238 -0.19 6.48 6.96
CA ASP A 238 -0.21 5.35 7.89
C ASP A 238 1.16 4.67 8.07
N LEU A 239 2.25 5.43 7.99
CA LEU A 239 3.61 4.84 8.00
C LEU A 239 3.90 4.09 9.30
N GLY A 240 3.17 4.38 10.38
CA GLY A 240 3.26 3.64 11.65
C GLY A 240 2.90 2.16 11.52
N ALA A 241 2.09 1.78 10.52
CA ALA A 241 1.73 0.38 10.25
C ALA A 241 2.97 -0.49 9.93
N LEU A 242 4.07 0.11 9.46
CA LEU A 242 5.31 -0.60 9.17
C LEU A 242 5.92 -1.27 10.41
N PHE A 243 5.73 -0.69 11.60
CA PHE A 243 6.24 -1.27 12.85
C PHE A 243 5.55 -2.58 13.24
N ALA A 244 4.41 -2.92 12.62
CA ALA A 244 3.73 -4.19 12.81
C ALA A 244 4.33 -5.32 11.95
N CYS A 245 5.15 -5.01 10.94
CA CYS A 245 5.80 -6.00 10.08
C CYS A 245 7.04 -6.57 10.79
N ARG A 246 6.85 -7.61 11.61
CA ARG A 246 7.87 -8.10 12.56
C ARG A 246 9.15 -8.66 11.94
N SER A 247 9.08 -9.11 10.70
CA SER A 247 10.20 -9.73 9.99
C SER A 247 10.98 -8.76 9.10
N LEU A 248 10.60 -7.47 9.06
CA LEU A 248 11.32 -6.49 8.25
C LEU A 248 12.78 -6.39 8.71
N THR A 249 13.67 -6.38 7.74
CA THR A 249 15.11 -6.12 7.92
C THR A 249 15.57 -4.96 7.05
N HIS A 250 14.81 -4.62 6.00
CA HIS A 250 15.14 -3.54 5.08
C HIS A 250 13.88 -2.80 4.63
N VAL A 251 13.92 -1.48 4.74
CA VAL A 251 12.94 -0.56 4.17
C VAL A 251 13.65 0.40 3.23
N ARG A 252 13.21 0.47 1.98
CA ARG A 252 13.72 1.41 0.99
C ARG A 252 12.63 2.43 0.65
N ILE A 253 12.90 3.69 0.95
CA ILE A 253 12.07 4.82 0.55
C ILE A 253 12.62 5.34 -0.77
N GLU A 254 11.89 5.12 -1.85
CA GLU A 254 12.16 5.81 -3.11
C GLU A 254 11.44 7.15 -3.12
N TYR A 255 12.02 8.18 -3.73
CA TYR A 255 11.32 9.44 -3.89
C TYR A 255 11.53 10.09 -5.26
N ILE A 256 10.45 10.66 -5.77
CA ILE A 256 10.44 11.53 -6.95
C ILE A 256 10.52 12.97 -6.44
N ASP A 257 11.57 13.67 -6.86
CA ASP A 257 11.77 15.08 -6.58
C ASP A 257 11.16 15.94 -7.70
N SER A 258 10.06 16.62 -7.38
CA SER A 258 9.32 17.44 -8.33
C SER A 258 9.79 18.89 -8.32
N ASP A 259 10.35 19.34 -9.43
CA ASP A 259 10.76 20.74 -9.65
C ASP A 259 9.61 21.74 -9.41
N MET A 260 8.39 21.39 -9.85
CA MET A 260 7.20 22.21 -9.58
C MET A 260 6.96 22.38 -8.08
N THR A 261 7.19 21.33 -7.29
CA THR A 261 7.02 21.38 -5.84
C THR A 261 8.15 22.18 -5.19
N ALA A 262 9.39 21.99 -5.63
CA ALA A 262 10.55 22.74 -5.14
C ALA A 262 10.34 24.26 -5.35
N ASN A 263 9.92 24.66 -6.56
CA ASN A 263 9.63 26.06 -6.88
C ASN A 263 8.48 26.64 -6.05
N ALA A 264 7.49 25.81 -5.70
CA ALA A 264 6.34 26.22 -4.90
C ALA A 264 6.60 26.26 -3.39
N THR A 265 7.71 25.67 -2.90
CA THR A 265 8.00 25.54 -1.46
C THR A 265 9.07 26.50 -0.93
N LYS A 266 9.55 27.45 -1.76
CA LYS A 266 10.38 28.64 -1.50
C LYS A 266 11.37 28.56 -0.32
N ASP A 267 10.87 28.55 0.92
CA ASP A 267 11.65 28.60 2.16
C ASP A 267 11.96 27.23 2.77
N GLN A 268 11.43 26.13 2.21
CA GLN A 268 11.56 24.78 2.76
C GLN A 268 11.85 23.77 1.65
N ASP A 269 12.83 22.90 1.87
CA ASP A 269 13.10 21.76 0.99
C ASP A 269 12.25 20.54 1.43
N PRO A 270 11.30 20.07 0.60
CA PRO A 270 10.50 18.88 0.88
C PRO A 270 11.35 17.63 1.11
N VAL A 271 12.52 17.52 0.50
CA VAL A 271 13.40 16.36 0.66
C VAL A 271 13.87 16.21 2.11
N ASN A 272 14.03 17.30 2.85
CA ASN A 272 14.37 17.24 4.29
C ASN A 272 13.31 16.49 5.10
N VAL A 273 12.03 16.61 4.75
CA VAL A 273 10.97 15.83 5.42
C VAL A 273 11.14 14.33 5.18
N LEU A 274 11.63 13.90 4.02
CA LEU A 274 11.91 12.50 3.74
C LEU A 274 13.12 11.98 4.55
N TYR A 275 14.14 12.82 4.74
CA TYR A 275 15.25 12.51 5.66
C TYR A 275 14.75 12.35 7.10
N ASP A 276 13.84 13.22 7.55
CA ASP A 276 13.21 13.11 8.86
C ASP A 276 12.39 11.82 9.00
N ILE A 277 11.63 11.44 7.97
CA ILE A 277 10.88 10.17 7.94
C ILE A 277 11.82 8.97 8.01
N ARG A 278 12.93 8.99 7.26
CA ARG A 278 13.96 7.95 7.33
C ARG A 278 14.50 7.81 8.75
N GLY A 279 14.87 8.93 9.37
CA GLY A 279 15.36 8.96 10.76
C GLY A 279 14.31 8.44 11.75
N TRP A 280 13.08 8.90 11.63
CA TRP A 280 11.94 8.48 12.46
C TRP A 280 11.64 6.98 12.34
N LEU A 281 11.62 6.42 11.12
CA LEU A 281 11.45 4.98 10.93
C LEU A 281 12.59 4.18 11.58
N GLY A 282 13.85 4.59 11.36
CA GLY A 282 15.00 3.92 11.97
C GLY A 282 14.92 3.91 13.49
N HIS A 283 14.55 5.03 14.11
CA HIS A 283 14.39 5.12 15.56
C HIS A 283 13.19 4.30 16.05
N GLY A 284 12.05 4.34 15.34
CA GLY A 284 10.85 3.61 15.69
C GLY A 284 11.05 2.10 15.67
N PHE A 285 11.77 1.57 14.67
CA PHE A 285 12.14 0.15 14.62
C PHE A 285 13.09 -0.23 15.76
N ALA A 286 14.09 0.59 16.06
CA ALA A 286 15.01 0.36 17.17
C ALA A 286 14.28 0.31 18.53
N GLN A 287 13.28 1.18 18.74
CA GLN A 287 12.44 1.16 19.95
C GLN A 287 11.59 -0.11 20.09
N GLN A 288 11.27 -0.76 18.98
CA GLN A 288 10.58 -2.06 18.94
C GLN A 288 11.55 -3.25 19.07
N GLY A 289 12.85 -3.00 19.26
CA GLY A 289 13.88 -4.04 19.31
C GLY A 289 14.20 -4.67 17.96
N GLN A 290 13.89 -3.98 16.85
CA GLN A 290 14.13 -4.46 15.49
C GLN A 290 15.33 -3.75 14.87
N ASN A 291 16.18 -4.51 14.20
CA ASN A 291 17.30 -3.97 13.43
C ASN A 291 16.90 -3.88 11.95
N VAL A 292 16.39 -2.71 11.54
CA VAL A 292 15.92 -2.45 10.18
C VAL A 292 16.78 -1.39 9.54
N VAL A 293 17.38 -1.70 8.39
CA VAL A 293 18.05 -0.71 7.55
C VAL A 293 17.00 0.12 6.84
N VAL A 294 17.10 1.45 6.93
CA VAL A 294 16.18 2.37 6.23
C VAL A 294 16.97 3.22 5.24
N ASP A 295 16.77 2.94 3.95
CA ASP A 295 17.39 3.67 2.85
C ASP A 295 16.44 4.72 2.29
N LEU A 296 17.03 5.82 1.81
CA LEU A 296 16.33 6.87 1.07
C LEU A 296 17.05 7.10 -0.25
N VAL A 297 16.35 6.92 -1.37
CA VAL A 297 16.94 6.99 -2.71
C VAL A 297 16.07 7.82 -3.65
N ARG A 298 16.68 8.79 -4.31
CA ARG A 298 16.04 9.54 -5.39
C ARG A 298 15.86 8.65 -6.61
N VAL A 299 14.66 8.63 -7.17
CA VAL A 299 14.35 7.94 -8.43
C VAL A 299 13.66 8.93 -9.36
N ALA A 300 14.24 9.10 -10.56
CA ALA A 300 13.95 10.16 -11.52
C ALA A 300 14.52 11.55 -11.15
#